data_AF-A0A7X2TMN5-F1
#
_entry.id   AF-A0A7X2TMN5-F1
#
_cell.length_a   1.000
_cell.length_b   1.000
_cell.length_c   1.000
_cell.angle_alpha   90.00
_cell.angle_beta   90.00
_cell.angle_gamma   90.00
#
_symmetry.space_group_name_H-M   'P 1'
#
loop_
_entity.id
_entity.type
_entity.pdbx_description
1 polymer ?
#
loop_
_entity_poly.entity_id
_entity_poly.type
_entity_poly.pdbx_seq_one_letter_code
_entity_poly.pdbx_strand_id
1 'polypeptide(L)'
;MEQKFYVCEHCGKIAAIVKESGVPLMCCGEKMKELIPGVTEAAAEKHIPVCVVKNNQVTVTVGEVSHPMLPEHYIEWISLETKQGNQRKVLKPGDKPQASFAICEGDEVVAAYAYCNLHSLWKKEVEEKKQEEKMPDGDYIVCKCNHVSYYDIIDEVHKHSNMEELLKVFEDVKDTTRCSTGCGGCYDKVMDIISRTIMG
;
A
#
# COMPACT_ATOMS: atom_id res chain seq x y z
N MET A 1 13.22 0.00 -8.11
CA MET A 1 14.21 0.96 -7.58
C MET A 1 13.40 2.13 -7.10
N GLU A 2 13.49 2.47 -5.82
CA GLU A 2 12.69 3.55 -5.22
C GLU A 2 12.86 4.86 -6.00
N GLN A 3 11.75 5.57 -6.26
CA GLN A 3 11.81 6.87 -6.90
C GLN A 3 12.48 7.91 -5.99
N LYS A 4 13.48 8.60 -6.54
CA LYS A 4 14.16 9.72 -5.87
C LYS A 4 13.93 11.03 -6.60
N PHE A 5 13.68 12.07 -5.81
CA PHE A 5 13.47 13.43 -6.29
C PHE A 5 14.46 14.39 -5.64
N TYR A 6 14.91 15.38 -6.40
CA TYR A 6 15.85 16.40 -5.94
C TYR A 6 15.32 17.79 -6.28
N VAL A 7 15.50 18.75 -5.39
CA VAL A 7 15.12 20.15 -5.56
C VAL A 7 16.34 21.06 -5.53
N CYS A 8 16.34 22.09 -6.38
CA CYS A 8 17.27 23.20 -6.30
C CYS A 8 16.69 24.27 -5.38
N GLU A 9 17.33 24.52 -4.23
CA GLU A 9 16.83 25.50 -3.24
C GLU A 9 16.88 26.96 -3.75
N HIS A 10 17.60 27.23 -4.86
CA HIS A 10 17.67 28.56 -5.49
C HIS A 10 16.53 28.86 -6.46
N CYS A 11 16.21 27.91 -7.34
CA CYS A 11 15.27 28.13 -8.44
C CYS A 11 14.02 27.25 -8.40
N GLY A 12 13.89 26.38 -7.40
CA GLY A 12 12.75 25.49 -7.25
C GLY A 12 12.67 24.35 -8.27
N LYS A 13 13.65 24.21 -9.18
CA LYS A 13 13.68 23.11 -10.14
C LYS A 13 13.70 21.76 -9.42
N ILE A 14 12.78 20.87 -9.79
CA ILE A 14 12.73 19.49 -9.30
C ILE A 14 13.14 18.52 -10.41
N ALA A 15 13.98 17.55 -10.07
CA ALA A 15 14.39 16.47 -10.95
C ALA A 15 14.06 15.10 -10.33
N ALA A 16 13.65 14.13 -11.16
CA ALA A 16 13.48 12.74 -10.78
C ALA A 16 14.60 11.90 -11.40
N ILE A 17 15.19 10.98 -10.63
CA ILE A 17 16.31 10.16 -11.10
C ILE A 17 15.82 8.85 -11.71
N VAL A 18 16.10 8.65 -13.00
CA VAL A 18 15.81 7.39 -13.71
C VAL A 18 16.93 6.37 -13.51
N LYS A 19 18.18 6.84 -13.39
CA LYS A 19 19.36 6.01 -13.14
C LYS A 19 20.37 6.79 -12.31
N GLU A 20 20.75 6.23 -11.18
CA GLU A 20 21.76 6.81 -10.30
C GLU A 20 23.14 6.73 -10.93
N SER A 21 24.01 7.68 -10.57
CA SER A 21 25.41 7.68 -10.92
C SER A 21 26.26 8.08 -9.71
N GLY A 22 27.58 7.89 -9.78
CA GLY A 22 28.47 8.32 -8.69
C GLY A 22 28.67 9.83 -8.58
N VAL A 23 28.02 10.64 -9.41
CA VAL A 23 28.18 12.10 -9.42
C VAL A 23 26.93 12.82 -8.89
N PRO A 24 27.08 13.92 -8.13
CA PRO A 24 25.95 14.66 -7.61
C PRO A 24 25.17 15.37 -8.73
N LEU A 25 23.85 15.49 -8.55
CA LEU A 25 23.02 16.32 -9.41
C LEU A 25 23.23 17.80 -9.08
N MET A 26 23.55 18.62 -10.08
CA MET A 26 23.89 20.04 -9.91
C MET A 26 22.86 20.95 -10.58
N CYS A 27 22.50 22.07 -9.93
CA CYS A 27 21.69 23.14 -10.52
C CYS A 27 22.07 24.48 -9.87
N CYS A 28 22.11 25.55 -10.66
CA CYS A 28 22.50 26.90 -10.19
C CYS A 28 23.91 26.95 -9.55
N GLY A 29 24.82 26.07 -9.98
CA GLY A 29 26.19 26.01 -9.46
C GLY A 29 26.34 25.21 -8.17
N GLU A 30 25.25 24.67 -7.61
CA GLU A 30 25.26 23.95 -6.34
C GLU A 30 24.65 22.55 -6.47
N LYS A 31 24.94 21.70 -5.48
CA LYS A 31 24.36 20.37 -5.35
C LYS A 31 22.87 20.48 -5.04
N MET A 32 22.04 19.81 -5.82
CA MET A 32 20.60 19.73 -5.52
C MET A 32 20.36 18.89 -4.26
N LYS A 33 19.35 19.27 -3.49
CA LYS A 33 18.96 18.60 -2.24
C LYS A 33 17.95 17.50 -2.53
N GLU A 34 18.14 16.34 -1.91
CA GLU A 34 17.15 15.26 -1.99
C GLU A 34 15.86 15.65 -1.27
N LEU A 35 14.72 15.42 -1.91
CA LEU A 35 13.42 15.53 -1.30
C LEU A 35 13.13 14.22 -0.56
N ILE A 36 13.39 14.19 0.74
CA ILE A 36 13.08 13.03 1.58
C ILE A 36 11.59 13.12 1.98
N PRO A 37 10.76 12.11 1.69
CA PRO A 37 9.33 12.16 2.01
C PRO A 37 9.06 12.27 3.52
N GLY A 38 8.08 13.09 3.92
CA GLY A 38 7.54 13.12 5.28
C GLY A 38 8.43 13.75 6.36
N VAL A 39 9.52 14.44 5.97
CA VAL A 39 10.43 15.10 6.93
C VAL A 39 9.98 16.50 7.33
N THR A 40 9.05 17.10 6.60
CA THR A 40 8.51 18.42 6.91
C THR A 40 7.43 18.31 8.00
N GLU A 41 7.53 19.14 9.03
CA GLU A 41 6.53 19.21 10.09
C GLU A 41 5.22 19.83 9.56
N ALA A 42 4.26 18.96 9.23
CA ALA A 42 2.92 19.33 8.80
C ALA A 42 1.91 18.21 9.12
N ALA A 43 0.62 18.50 8.96
CA ALA A 43 -0.47 17.57 9.23
C ALA A 43 -0.43 16.34 8.30
N ALA A 44 0.06 15.20 8.78
CA ALA A 44 0.26 14.00 7.99
C ALA A 44 -1.03 13.49 7.33
N GLU A 45 -2.16 13.60 8.04
CA GLU A 45 -3.49 13.21 7.57
C GLU A 45 -3.96 14.00 6.34
N LYS A 46 -3.33 15.13 6.02
CA LYS A 46 -3.61 15.94 4.83
C LYS A 46 -2.62 15.73 3.69
N HIS A 47 -1.50 15.07 3.92
CA HIS A 47 -0.41 15.02 2.94
C HIS A 47 -0.02 13.60 2.53
N ILE A 48 -0.22 12.60 3.38
CA ILE A 48 0.03 11.21 3.03
C ILE A 48 -0.95 10.79 1.93
N PRO A 49 -0.47 10.28 0.78
CA PRO A 49 -1.35 9.79 -0.28
C PRO A 49 -2.14 8.55 0.16
N VAL A 50 -3.40 8.48 -0.25
CA VAL A 50 -4.30 7.34 -0.10
C VAL A 50 -4.53 6.72 -1.48
N CYS A 51 -4.16 5.44 -1.63
CA CYS A 51 -4.23 4.72 -2.90
C CYS A 51 -5.38 3.72 -2.92
N VAL A 52 -6.20 3.76 -3.98
CA VAL A 52 -7.26 2.79 -4.26
C VAL A 52 -7.01 2.19 -5.64
N VAL A 53 -6.83 0.87 -5.71
CA VAL A 53 -6.64 0.13 -6.96
C VAL A 53 -7.92 -0.65 -7.29
N LYS A 54 -8.45 -0.48 -8.50
CA LYS A 54 -9.62 -1.19 -9.01
C LYS A 54 -9.48 -1.41 -10.52
N ASN A 55 -9.56 -2.65 -10.99
CA ASN A 55 -9.54 -2.99 -12.42
C ASN A 55 -8.39 -2.32 -13.20
N ASN A 56 -7.15 -2.45 -12.73
CA ASN A 56 -5.96 -1.80 -13.31
C ASN A 56 -6.02 -0.27 -13.37
N GLN A 57 -6.97 0.36 -12.69
CA GLN A 57 -7.03 1.79 -12.47
C GLN A 57 -6.63 2.09 -11.02
N VAL A 58 -5.70 3.02 -10.84
CA VAL A 58 -5.23 3.47 -9.54
C VAL A 58 -5.72 4.89 -9.34
N THR A 59 -6.47 5.13 -8.26
CA THR A 59 -6.83 6.49 -7.84
C THR A 59 -6.04 6.83 -6.60
N VAL A 60 -5.31 7.93 -6.66
CA VAL A 60 -4.51 8.47 -5.57
C VAL A 60 -5.14 9.78 -5.12
N THR A 61 -5.56 9.86 -3.87
CA THR A 61 -6.05 11.08 -3.22
C THR A 61 -5.03 11.53 -2.18
N VAL A 62 -4.79 12.83 -2.04
CA VAL A 62 -3.82 13.36 -1.07
C VAL A 62 -4.51 13.75 0.22
N GLY A 63 -4.16 13.00 1.28
CA GLY A 63 -4.74 13.10 2.61
C GLY A 63 -5.96 12.20 2.81
N GLU A 64 -6.06 11.63 4.01
CA GLU A 64 -7.31 11.09 4.56
C GLU A 64 -8.30 12.23 4.81
N VAL A 65 -7.77 13.38 5.22
CA VAL A 65 -8.45 14.67 5.17
C VAL A 65 -7.94 15.40 3.93
N SER A 66 -8.85 15.82 3.05
CA SER A 66 -8.48 16.45 1.78
C SER A 66 -7.49 17.60 1.97
N HIS A 67 -6.37 17.55 1.25
CA HIS A 67 -5.42 18.66 1.18
C HIS A 67 -6.08 19.92 0.56
N PRO A 68 -5.73 21.15 1.00
CA PRO A 68 -6.13 22.38 0.34
C PRO A 68 -5.63 22.48 -1.11
N MET A 69 -6.38 23.12 -2.01
CA MET A 69 -5.95 23.35 -3.40
C MET A 69 -6.14 24.82 -3.76
N LEU A 70 -5.49 25.69 -3.00
CA LEU A 70 -5.51 27.15 -3.14
C LEU A 70 -4.35 27.65 -4.02
N PRO A 71 -4.42 28.84 -4.64
CA PRO A 71 -3.34 29.38 -5.48
C PRO A 71 -1.96 29.38 -4.80
N GLU A 72 -1.92 29.67 -3.50
CA GLU A 72 -0.72 29.75 -2.67
C GLU A 72 -0.35 28.43 -1.96
N HIS A 73 -1.28 27.46 -1.91
CA HIS A 73 -1.09 26.22 -1.15
C HIS A 73 -1.86 25.07 -1.81
N TYR A 74 -1.15 24.22 -2.54
CA TYR A 74 -1.73 23.12 -3.30
C TYR A 74 -0.74 21.98 -3.50
N ILE A 75 -1.27 20.83 -3.89
CA ILE A 75 -0.47 19.71 -4.39
C ILE A 75 -0.11 20.00 -5.84
N GLU A 76 1.18 20.13 -6.14
CA GLU A 76 1.62 20.42 -7.52
C GLU A 76 1.55 19.17 -8.40
N TRP A 77 1.88 18.01 -7.85
CA TRP A 77 1.89 16.76 -8.59
C TRP A 77 1.79 15.53 -7.68
N ILE A 78 1.34 14.45 -8.30
CA ILE A 78 1.28 13.10 -7.74
C ILE A 78 2.10 12.18 -8.64
N SER A 79 3.00 11.39 -8.05
CA SER A 79 3.76 10.33 -8.73
C SER A 79 3.32 8.96 -8.25
N LEU A 80 3.10 8.03 -9.18
CA LEU A 80 2.83 6.62 -8.92
C LEU A 80 4.10 5.82 -9.23
N GLU A 81 4.55 5.00 -8.28
CA GLU A 81 5.58 3.97 -8.49
C GLU A 81 4.92 2.62 -8.68
N THR A 82 5.39 1.87 -9.67
CA THR A 82 4.95 0.50 -9.91
C THR A 82 6.16 -0.42 -10.03
N LYS A 83 5.92 -1.74 -10.03
CA LYS A 83 6.99 -2.73 -10.23
C LYS A 83 7.68 -2.55 -11.59
N GLN A 84 6.96 -2.06 -12.59
CA GLN A 84 7.48 -1.90 -13.96
C GLN A 84 7.92 -0.46 -14.31
N GLY A 85 7.62 0.54 -13.48
CA GLY A 85 8.04 1.92 -13.76
C GLY A 85 7.39 2.97 -12.87
N ASN A 86 7.09 4.12 -13.47
CA ASN A 86 6.41 5.21 -12.79
C ASN A 86 5.57 6.05 -13.75
N GLN A 87 4.61 6.79 -13.18
CA GLN A 87 3.80 7.79 -13.88
C GLN A 87 3.68 9.03 -12.99
N ARG A 88 3.57 10.22 -13.56
CA ARG A 88 3.35 11.46 -12.81
C ARG A 88 2.27 12.31 -13.44
N LYS A 89 1.37 12.85 -12.62
CA LYS A 89 0.34 13.81 -13.03
C LYS A 89 0.49 15.12 -12.26
N VAL A 90 0.41 16.22 -13.00
CA VAL A 90 0.41 17.58 -12.45
C VAL A 90 -1.02 17.97 -12.10
N LEU A 91 -1.19 18.71 -11.01
CA LEU A 91 -2.44 19.32 -10.59
C LEU A 91 -2.28 20.84 -10.57
N LYS A 92 -3.41 21.55 -10.52
CA LYS A 92 -3.47 23.01 -10.45
C LYS A 92 -4.31 23.45 -9.24
N PRO A 93 -4.12 24.68 -8.75
CA PRO A 93 -5.05 25.27 -7.80
C PRO A 93 -6.50 25.17 -8.29
N GLY A 94 -7.42 24.81 -7.38
CA GLY A 94 -8.83 24.57 -7.66
C GLY A 94 -9.18 23.14 -8.09
N ASP A 95 -8.20 22.31 -8.49
CA ASP A 95 -8.45 20.89 -8.76
C ASP A 95 -8.80 20.14 -7.47
N LYS A 96 -9.37 18.94 -7.59
CA LYS A 96 -9.37 17.99 -6.48
C LYS A 96 -7.91 17.53 -6.24
N PRO A 97 -7.45 17.34 -5.00
CA PRO A 97 -6.11 16.82 -4.69
C PRO A 97 -6.04 15.31 -4.98
N GLN A 98 -6.31 14.92 -6.23
CA GLN A 98 -6.50 13.55 -6.64
C GLN A 98 -6.07 13.35 -8.09
N ALA A 99 -5.46 12.21 -8.39
CA ALA A 99 -5.14 11.78 -9.75
C ALA A 99 -5.49 10.31 -9.96
N SER A 100 -5.90 9.97 -11.19
CA SER A 100 -6.14 8.58 -11.60
C SER A 100 -5.13 8.14 -12.64
N PHE A 101 -4.62 6.92 -12.52
CA PHE A 101 -3.63 6.29 -13.38
C PHE A 101 -4.17 4.97 -13.90
N ALA A 102 -3.74 4.55 -15.08
CA ALA A 102 -3.97 3.20 -15.59
C ALA A 102 -2.64 2.46 -15.56
N ILE A 103 -2.62 1.22 -15.09
CA ILE A 103 -1.45 0.34 -15.11
C ILE A 103 -1.71 -0.84 -16.05
N CYS A 104 -0.65 -1.44 -16.57
CA CYS A 104 -0.78 -2.62 -17.43
C CYS A 104 -1.15 -3.85 -16.58
N GLU A 105 -1.73 -4.86 -17.22
CA GLU A 105 -1.92 -6.16 -16.59
C GLU A 105 -0.57 -6.75 -16.15
N GLY A 106 -0.52 -7.28 -14.92
CA GLY A 106 0.72 -7.80 -14.31
C GLY A 106 1.68 -6.74 -13.78
N ASP A 107 1.32 -5.45 -13.84
CA ASP A 107 2.02 -4.40 -13.09
C ASP A 107 1.32 -4.18 -11.74
N GLU A 108 2.09 -3.77 -10.74
CA GLU A 108 1.60 -3.60 -9.37
C GLU A 108 2.09 -2.29 -8.78
N VAL A 109 1.23 -1.60 -8.03
CA VAL A 109 1.59 -0.37 -7.35
C VAL A 109 2.53 -0.67 -6.18
N VAL A 110 3.64 0.05 -6.13
CA VAL A 110 4.63 -0.03 -5.04
C VAL A 110 4.45 1.13 -4.06
N ALA A 111 4.31 2.35 -4.57
CA ALA A 111 4.16 3.54 -3.75
C ALA A 111 3.46 4.65 -4.52
N ALA A 112 2.92 5.62 -3.77
CA ALA A 112 2.52 6.91 -4.32
C ALA A 112 3.20 8.04 -3.56
N TYR A 113 3.51 9.10 -4.30
CA TYR A 113 4.15 10.31 -3.82
C TYR A 113 3.28 11.52 -4.13
N ALA A 114 3.23 12.49 -3.22
CA ALA A 114 2.57 13.77 -3.44
C ALA A 114 3.50 14.91 -3.01
N TYR A 115 3.57 15.97 -3.81
CA TYR A 115 4.37 17.15 -3.48
C TYR A 115 3.47 18.35 -3.26
N CYS A 116 3.53 18.88 -2.04
CA CYS A 116 2.93 20.15 -1.67
C CYS A 116 3.95 21.27 -1.86
N ASN A 117 3.54 22.37 -2.47
CA ASN A 117 4.43 23.51 -2.72
C ASN A 117 4.99 24.14 -1.42
N LEU A 118 4.28 24.00 -0.29
CA LEU A 118 4.69 24.52 1.03
C LEU A 118 5.27 23.44 1.94
N HIS A 119 4.76 22.21 1.85
CA HIS A 119 5.07 21.13 2.80
C HIS A 119 5.85 19.98 2.19
N SER A 120 6.49 20.22 1.03
CA SER A 120 7.43 19.28 0.39
C SER A 120 6.79 17.93 0.01
N LEU A 121 7.62 16.89 -0.07
CA LEU A 121 7.27 15.56 -0.54
C LEU A 121 6.71 14.66 0.56
N TRP A 122 5.71 13.86 0.19
CA TRP A 122 5.09 12.84 1.03
C TRP A 122 4.96 11.53 0.25
N LYS A 123 4.98 10.40 0.95
CA LYS A 123 4.94 9.06 0.37
C LYS A 123 4.00 8.16 1.16
N LYS A 124 3.32 7.25 0.47
CA LYS A 124 2.71 6.05 1.05
C LYS A 124 3.14 4.84 0.23
N GLU A 125 3.69 3.84 0.91
CA GLU A 125 3.90 2.51 0.32
C GLU A 125 2.57 1.76 0.31
N VAL A 126 2.32 1.06 -0.79
CA VAL A 126 1.16 0.17 -0.90
C VAL A 126 1.64 -1.21 -0.46
N GLU A 127 1.18 -1.64 0.71
CA GLU A 127 1.45 -3.00 1.17
C GLU A 127 0.83 -4.00 0.19
N GLU A 128 1.59 -5.03 -0.17
CA GLU A 128 1.09 -6.17 -0.93
C GLU A 128 -0.05 -6.81 -0.12
N LYS A 129 -1.30 -6.45 -0.45
CA LYS A 129 -2.42 -7.33 -0.12
C LYS A 129 -2.20 -8.56 -0.98
N LYS A 130 -1.53 -9.58 -0.42
CA LYS A 130 -1.48 -10.92 -0.99
C LYS A 130 -2.92 -11.30 -1.29
N GLN A 131 -3.33 -11.14 -2.55
CA GLN A 131 -4.63 -11.60 -2.98
C GLN A 131 -4.66 -13.08 -2.66
N GLU A 132 -5.57 -13.48 -1.79
CA GLU A 132 -5.85 -14.88 -1.56
C GLU A 132 -6.24 -15.45 -2.92
N GLU A 133 -5.49 -16.43 -3.40
CA GLU A 133 -5.79 -17.14 -4.63
C GLU A 133 -7.16 -17.78 -4.45
N LYS A 134 -8.20 -17.11 -4.97
CA LYS A 134 -9.56 -17.60 -4.90
C LYS A 134 -9.70 -18.75 -5.89
N MET A 135 -10.05 -19.92 -5.37
CA MET A 135 -10.46 -21.08 -6.15
C MET A 135 -11.78 -20.76 -6.89
N PRO A 136 -12.12 -21.49 -7.96
CA PRO A 136 -13.27 -21.18 -8.83
C PRO A 136 -14.64 -21.15 -8.12
N ASP A 137 -14.74 -21.78 -6.95
CA ASP A 137 -15.91 -21.83 -6.06
C ASP A 137 -15.95 -20.69 -5.02
N GLY A 138 -14.91 -19.87 -4.94
CA GLY A 138 -14.77 -18.80 -3.97
C GLY A 138 -13.96 -19.16 -2.71
N ASP A 139 -13.47 -20.41 -2.61
CA ASP A 139 -12.55 -20.86 -1.57
C ASP A 139 -11.15 -20.26 -1.76
N TYR A 140 -10.26 -20.38 -0.78
CA TYR A 140 -8.86 -19.95 -0.91
C TYR A 140 -7.93 -20.68 0.07
N ILE A 141 -6.65 -20.82 -0.30
CA ILE A 141 -5.66 -21.51 0.55
C ILE A 141 -5.23 -20.63 1.73
N VAL A 142 -5.47 -21.13 2.94
CA VAL A 142 -5.09 -20.51 4.22
C VAL A 142 -3.72 -21.00 4.69
N CYS A 143 -3.42 -22.30 4.56
CA CYS A 143 -2.12 -22.88 4.88
C CYS A 143 -1.45 -23.48 3.64
N LYS A 144 -0.40 -22.83 3.13
CA LYS A 144 0.36 -23.35 1.98
C LYS A 144 1.19 -24.60 2.31
N CYS A 145 1.62 -24.77 3.55
CA CYS A 145 2.46 -25.92 3.95
C CYS A 145 1.71 -27.24 3.90
N ASN A 146 0.43 -27.22 4.32
CA ASN A 146 -0.42 -28.41 4.39
C ASN A 146 -1.58 -28.36 3.39
N HIS A 147 -1.59 -27.36 2.49
CA HIS A 147 -2.65 -27.13 1.49
C HIS A 147 -4.06 -27.09 2.10
N VAL A 148 -4.21 -26.36 3.21
CA VAL A 148 -5.49 -26.20 3.92
C VAL A 148 -6.21 -24.97 3.40
N SER A 149 -7.46 -25.14 3.01
CA SER A 149 -8.35 -24.09 2.48
C SER A 149 -9.14 -23.36 3.58
N TYR A 150 -9.92 -22.36 3.19
CA TYR A 150 -10.86 -21.69 4.09
C TYR A 150 -11.99 -22.64 4.47
N TYR A 151 -12.56 -23.38 3.50
CA TYR A 151 -13.63 -24.32 3.80
C TYR A 151 -13.18 -25.49 4.68
N ASP A 152 -11.95 -25.98 4.54
CA ASP A 152 -11.42 -27.02 5.45
C ASP A 152 -11.47 -26.57 6.92
N ILE A 153 -11.18 -25.28 7.18
CA ILE A 153 -11.23 -24.72 8.53
C ILE A 153 -12.69 -24.57 8.98
N ILE A 154 -13.58 -24.06 8.12
CA ILE A 154 -15.00 -23.88 8.45
C ILE A 154 -15.70 -25.21 8.73
N ASP A 155 -15.47 -26.21 7.88
CA ASP A 155 -16.05 -27.54 8.04
C ASP A 155 -15.58 -28.20 9.33
N GLU A 156 -14.31 -27.99 9.72
CA GLU A 156 -13.82 -28.49 10.99
C GLU A 156 -14.44 -27.76 12.17
N VAL A 157 -14.47 -26.42 12.15
CA VAL A 157 -15.11 -25.60 13.19
C VAL A 157 -16.56 -26.04 13.43
N HIS A 158 -17.34 -26.30 12.38
CA HIS A 158 -18.73 -26.75 12.49
C HIS A 158 -18.92 -28.16 13.07
N LYS A 159 -17.89 -29.00 13.15
CA LYS A 159 -17.98 -30.31 13.82
C LYS A 159 -17.98 -30.19 15.34
N HIS A 160 -17.59 -29.04 15.89
CA HIS A 160 -17.52 -28.83 17.33
C HIS A 160 -18.86 -28.32 17.86
N SER A 161 -19.48 -29.11 18.75
CA SER A 161 -20.78 -28.79 19.37
C SER A 161 -20.73 -27.72 20.46
N ASN A 162 -19.53 -27.28 20.84
CA ASN A 162 -19.31 -26.27 21.87
C ASN A 162 -18.41 -25.15 21.33
N MET A 163 -19.05 -24.16 20.72
CA MET A 163 -18.40 -23.03 20.07
C MET A 163 -17.92 -21.94 21.04
N GLU A 164 -18.12 -22.09 22.36
CA GLU A 164 -17.82 -21.03 23.34
C GLU A 164 -16.33 -20.93 23.72
N GLU A 165 -15.48 -21.90 23.36
CA GLU A 165 -14.06 -21.95 23.76
C GLU A 165 -13.12 -21.83 22.54
N LEU A 166 -12.82 -20.59 22.14
CA LEU A 166 -11.98 -20.26 20.97
C LEU A 166 -10.65 -21.01 20.93
N LEU A 167 -9.97 -21.13 22.08
CA LEU A 167 -8.67 -21.81 22.19
C LEU A 167 -8.78 -23.31 21.93
N LYS A 168 -9.89 -23.93 22.35
CA LYS A 168 -10.10 -25.36 22.14
C LYS A 168 -10.42 -25.67 20.69
N VAL A 169 -11.30 -24.88 20.07
CA VAL A 169 -11.60 -24.99 18.63
C VAL A 169 -10.34 -24.79 17.79
N PHE A 170 -9.47 -23.86 18.19
CA PHE A 170 -8.18 -23.68 17.52
C PHE A 170 -7.27 -24.91 17.62
N GLU A 171 -7.10 -25.48 18.82
CA GLU A 171 -6.27 -26.68 18.98
C GLU A 171 -6.84 -27.88 18.19
N ASP A 172 -8.17 -28.04 18.17
CA ASP A 172 -8.81 -29.10 17.39
C ASP A 172 -8.60 -28.91 15.87
N VAL A 173 -8.81 -27.69 15.34
CA VAL A 173 -8.53 -27.34 13.94
C VAL A 173 -7.06 -27.58 13.59
N LYS A 174 -6.17 -27.20 14.49
CA LYS A 174 -4.72 -27.40 14.35
C LYS A 174 -4.35 -28.88 14.33
N ASP A 175 -4.96 -29.72 15.15
CA ASP A 175 -4.70 -31.16 15.17
C ASP A 175 -5.18 -31.84 13.88
N THR A 176 -6.35 -31.47 13.37
CA THR A 176 -6.91 -32.05 12.14
C THR A 176 -6.18 -31.57 10.89
N THR A 177 -6.04 -30.25 10.73
CA THR A 177 -5.49 -29.65 9.50
C THR A 177 -3.95 -29.59 9.51
N ARG A 178 -3.35 -29.78 10.68
CA ARG A 178 -1.91 -29.56 10.96
C ARG A 178 -1.44 -28.14 10.67
N CYS A 179 -2.35 -27.19 10.41
CA CYS A 179 -2.00 -25.79 10.21
C CYS A 179 -1.30 -25.24 11.46
N SER A 180 -0.46 -24.23 11.32
CA SER A 180 0.23 -23.58 12.46
C SER A 180 1.17 -24.47 13.30
N THR A 181 1.49 -25.70 12.86
CA THR A 181 2.41 -26.62 13.56
C THR A 181 3.88 -26.51 13.11
N GLY A 182 4.17 -25.74 12.06
CA GLY A 182 5.50 -25.66 11.44
C GLY A 182 6.00 -24.23 11.21
N CYS A 183 5.58 -23.60 10.11
CA CYS A 183 6.14 -22.31 9.67
C CYS A 183 5.54 -21.07 10.37
N GLY A 184 4.46 -21.22 11.13
CA GLY A 184 3.73 -20.13 11.81
C GLY A 184 3.01 -19.13 10.89
N GLY A 185 3.27 -19.11 9.58
CA GLY A 185 2.79 -18.08 8.66
C GLY A 185 1.29 -18.06 8.37
N CYS A 186 0.51 -19.01 8.90
CA CYS A 186 -0.95 -19.06 8.77
C CYS A 186 -1.69 -18.84 10.10
N TYR A 187 -0.97 -18.67 11.23
CA TYR A 187 -1.58 -18.62 12.57
C TYR A 187 -2.64 -17.53 12.68
N ASP A 188 -2.28 -16.28 12.39
CA ASP A 188 -3.19 -15.13 12.51
C ASP A 188 -4.42 -15.27 11.62
N LYS A 189 -4.24 -15.83 10.41
CA LYS A 189 -5.34 -16.07 9.47
C LYS A 189 -6.32 -17.11 9.99
N VAL A 190 -5.81 -18.23 10.50
CA VAL A 190 -6.64 -19.30 11.07
C VAL A 190 -7.42 -18.77 12.27
N MET A 191 -6.77 -18.02 13.16
CA MET A 191 -7.42 -17.42 14.32
C MET A 191 -8.54 -16.42 13.95
N ASP A 192 -8.29 -15.55 12.96
CA ASP A 192 -9.31 -14.61 12.45
C ASP A 192 -10.52 -15.33 11.83
N ILE A 193 -10.29 -16.40 11.06
CA ILE A 193 -11.37 -17.22 10.48
C ILE A 193 -12.22 -17.87 11.57
N ILE A 194 -11.58 -18.56 12.52
CA ILE A 194 -12.29 -19.24 13.63
C ILE A 194 -13.07 -18.21 14.45
N SER A 195 -12.44 -17.08 14.80
CA SER A 195 -13.07 -16.03 15.59
C SER A 195 -14.32 -15.47 14.90
N ARG A 196 -14.25 -15.16 13.60
CA ARG A 196 -15.40 -14.67 12.83
C ARG A 196 -16.51 -15.71 12.69
N THR A 197 -16.15 -16.99 12.57
CA THR A 197 -17.11 -18.09 12.41
C THR A 197 -17.87 -18.37 13.71
N ILE A 198 -17.21 -18.20 14.86
CA ILE A 198 -17.83 -18.37 16.18
C ILE A 198 -18.68 -17.15 16.58
N MET A 199 -18.22 -15.93 16.25
CA MET A 199 -18.86 -14.68 16.71
C MET A 199 -19.88 -14.08 15.73
N GLY A 200 -19.99 -14.61 14.51
CA GLY A 200 -20.94 -14.19 13.48
C GLY A 200 -22.21 -15.02 13.49
#